data_AF-A0AAU8NEU7-F1
#
_entry.id   AF-A0AAU8NEU7-F1
#
_cell.length_a   1.000
_cell.length_b   1.000
_cell.length_c   1.000
_cell.angle_alpha   90.00
_cell.angle_beta   90.00
_cell.angle_gamma   90.00
#
_symmetry.space_group_name_H-M   'P 1'
#
loop_
_entity.id
_entity.type
_entity.pdbx_description
1 polymer ?
#
loop_
_entity_poly.entity_id
_entity_poly.type
_entity_poly.pdbx_seq_one_letter_code
_entity_poly.pdbx_strand_id
1 'polypeptide(L)' 'MKSNKPRTLQKNIEFFTAALSQCVVTAWQEDPAGVYCEVGRGIVEKISDDSVRICNENGTKSHYARETTMFQTEK' A
#
# COMPACT_ATOMS: atom_id res chain seq x y z
N MET A 1 5.63 13.97 20.84
CA MET A 1 5.27 12.64 20.32
C MET A 1 4.57 12.83 19.00
N LYS A 2 5.18 12.46 17.87
CA LYS A 2 4.46 12.43 16.58
C LYS A 2 3.48 11.27 16.67
N SER A 3 2.21 11.52 16.36
CA SER A 3 1.21 10.47 16.28
C SER A 3 1.50 9.65 15.03
N ASN A 4 2.03 8.43 15.17
CA ASN A 4 2.20 7.45 14.08
C ASN A 4 0.83 6.94 13.62
N LYS A 5 -0.03 7.84 13.12
CA LYS A 5 -1.32 7.44 12.58
C LYS A 5 -1.10 6.89 11.17
N PRO A 6 -1.66 5.71 10.86
CA PRO A 6 -1.64 5.20 9.50
C PRO A 6 -2.31 6.21 8.57
N ARG A 7 -1.65 6.51 7.46
CA ARG A 7 -2.18 7.37 6.40
C ARG A 7 -2.60 6.52 5.22
N THR A 8 -3.87 6.60 4.85
CA THR A 8 -4.37 5.98 3.62
C THR A 8 -3.84 6.70 2.39
N LEU A 9 -3.39 5.93 1.39
CA LEU A 9 -2.96 6.41 0.08
C LEU A 9 -4.07 6.18 -0.94
N GLN A 10 -4.44 7.22 -1.69
CA GLN A 10 -5.49 7.14 -2.71
C GLN A 10 -5.08 7.76 -4.03
N LYS A 11 -4.23 8.79 -4.06
CA LYS A 11 -3.84 9.52 -5.28
C LYS A 11 -2.47 9.08 -5.77
N ASN A 12 -2.22 9.14 -7.08
CA ASN A 12 -0.94 8.76 -7.69
C ASN A 12 0.24 9.52 -7.06
N ILE A 13 0.06 10.80 -6.73
CA ILE A 13 1.08 11.61 -6.06
C ILE A 13 1.46 11.06 -4.68
N GLU A 14 0.53 10.45 -3.94
CA GLU A 14 0.80 9.92 -2.61
C GLU A 14 1.60 8.62 -2.70
N PHE A 15 1.23 7.74 -3.64
CA PHE A 15 2.02 6.55 -3.95
C PHE A 15 3.41 6.90 -4.50
N PHE A 16 3.51 7.93 -5.35
CA PHE A 16 4.78 8.39 -5.89
C PHE A 16 5.69 8.92 -4.79
N THR A 17 5.16 9.74 -3.88
CA THR A 17 5.91 10.20 -2.71
C THR A 17 6.35 9.03 -1.84
N ALA A 18 5.48 8.05 -1.57
CA ALA A 18 5.84 6.87 -0.78
C ALA A 18 6.98 6.06 -1.44
N ALA A 19 6.92 5.86 -2.77
CA ALA A 19 7.99 5.21 -3.52
C ALA A 19 9.32 5.98 -3.43
N LEU A 20 9.28 7.30 -3.67
CA LEU A 20 10.47 8.15 -3.64
C LEU A 20 11.10 8.22 -2.25
N SER A 21 10.28 8.27 -1.20
CA SER A 21 10.73 8.28 0.20
C SER A 21 11.09 6.90 0.75
N GLN A 22 10.96 5.84 -0.04
CA GLN A 22 11.14 4.45 0.40
C GLN A 22 10.29 4.15 1.67
N CYS A 23 9.08 4.72 1.73
CA CYS A 23 8.15 4.45 2.81
C CYS A 23 7.49 3.09 2.60
N VAL A 24 7.43 2.30 3.68
CA VAL A 24 6.71 1.02 3.65
C VAL A 24 5.21 1.28 3.55
N VAL A 25 4.60 0.63 2.56
CA VAL A 25 3.18 0.63 2.30
C VAL A 25 2.63 -0.76 2.58
N THR A 26 1.56 -0.82 3.38
CA THR A 26 0.79 -2.03 3.64
C THR A 26 -0.47 -2.04 2.78
N ALA A 27 -0.73 -3.16 2.12
CA ALA A 27 -1.92 -3.44 1.34
C ALA A 27 -2.90 -4.27 2.18
N TRP A 28 -4.15 -3.80 2.24
CA TRP A 28 -5.23 -4.41 3.00
C TRP A 28 -6.39 -4.73 2.06
N GLN A 29 -6.96 -5.92 2.20
CA GLN A 29 -8.16 -6.34 1.47
C GLN A 29 -9.19 -6.90 2.44
N GLU A 30 -10.46 -6.74 2.10
CA GLU A 30 -11.58 -7.27 2.88
C GLU A 30 -11.70 -8.78 2.66
N ASP A 31 -11.83 -9.53 3.75
CA ASP A 31 -12.14 -10.96 3.71
C ASP A 31 -13.66 -11.19 3.51
N PRO A 32 -14.11 -12.44 3.30
CA PRO A 32 -15.54 -12.71 3.13
C PRO A 32 -16.42 -12.37 4.35
N ALA A 33 -15.83 -12.13 5.53
CA ALA A 33 -16.54 -11.73 6.74
C ALA A 33 -16.62 -10.19 6.90
N GLY A 34 -16.05 -9.43 5.96
CA GLY A 34 -16.06 -7.98 5.96
C GLY A 34 -14.90 -7.34 6.73
N VAL A 35 -13.88 -8.12 7.08
CA VAL A 35 -12.74 -7.68 7.89
C VAL A 35 -11.53 -7.42 7.00
N TYR A 36 -10.88 -6.27 7.16
CA TYR A 36 -9.65 -5.95 6.43
C TYR A 36 -8.46 -6.72 6.99
N CYS A 37 -7.84 -7.53 6.14
CA CYS A 37 -6.64 -8.31 6.44
C CYS A 37 -5.45 -7.78 5.64
N GLU A 38 -4.26 -7.81 6.24
CA GLU A 38 -3.01 -7.48 5.54
C GLU A 38 -2.72 -8.57 4.49
N VAL A 39 -2.56 -8.15 3.24
CA VAL A 39 -2.27 -9.05 2.09
C VAL A 39 -0.93 -8.73 1.43
N GLY A 40 -0.21 -7.73 1.93
CA GLY A 40 1.13 -7.39 1.48
C GLY A 40 1.70 -6.16 2.17
N ARG A 41 3.02 -6.07 2.16
CA ARG A 41 3.76 -4.97 2.82
C ARG A 41 5.12 -4.81 2.18
N GLY A 42 5.47 -3.58 1.79
CA GLY A 42 6.77 -3.28 1.19
C GLY A 42 6.82 -1.93 0.49
N ILE A 43 7.70 -1.81 -0.51
CA ILE A 43 7.95 -0.54 -1.23
C ILE A 43 7.19 -0.52 -2.56
N VAL A 44 6.56 0.62 -2.86
CA VAL A 44 5.89 0.83 -4.14
C VAL A 44 6.92 0.89 -5.28
N GLU A 45 6.78 0.01 -6.26
CA GLU A 45 7.65 -0.03 -7.46
C GLU A 45 6.96 0.51 -8.72
N LYS A 46 5.65 0.36 -8.83
CA LYS A 46 4.88 0.80 -10.01
C LYS A 46 3.51 1.28 -9.58
N ILE A 47 3.05 2.35 -10.22
CA ILE A 47 1.75 2.97 -9.98
C ILE A 47 1.05 3.08 -11.34
N SER A 48 -0.18 2.64 -11.40
CA SER A 48 -1.12 2.94 -12.48
C SER A 48 -2.46 3.36 -11.87
N ASP A 49 -3.37 3.85 -12.71
CA ASP A 49 -4.70 4.24 -12.24
C ASP A 49 -5.49 3.05 -11.68
N ASP A 50 -5.25 1.84 -12.20
CA ASP A 50 -5.97 0.63 -11.78
C ASP A 50 -5.24 -0.20 -10.71
N SER A 51 -3.91 -0.10 -10.62
CA SER A 51 -3.12 -1.01 -9.80
C SER A 51 -1.86 -0.38 -9.20
N VAL A 52 -1.41 -0.95 -8.08
CA VAL A 52 -0.12 -0.62 -7.45
C VAL A 52 0.69 -1.92 -7.32
N ARG A 53 1.95 -1.87 -7.75
CA ARG A 53 2.90 -2.97 -7.50
C ARG A 53 3.75 -2.65 -6.29
N ILE A 54 3.78 -3.58 -5.35
CA ILE A 54 4.63 -3.53 -4.16
C ILE A 54 5.71 -4.60 -4.29
N CYS A 55 6.96 -4.21 -4.06
CA CYS A 55 8.06 -5.14 -3.77
C CYS A 55 8.03 -5.41 -2.27
N ASN A 56 7.62 -6.63 -1.91
CA ASN A 56 7.49 -7.07 -0.54
C ASN A 56 8.87 -7.23 0.13
N GLU A 57 8.88 -7.29 1.46
CA GLU A 57 10.12 -7.47 2.23
C GLU A 57 10.91 -8.74 1.87
N ASN A 58 10.21 -9.79 1.40
CA ASN A 58 10.82 -11.04 0.91
C ASN A 58 11.31 -10.95 -0.55
N GLY A 59 11.28 -9.77 -1.18
CA GLY A 59 11.69 -9.53 -2.56
C GLY A 59 10.67 -9.94 -3.63
N THR A 60 9.53 -10.53 -3.23
CA THR A 60 8.45 -10.87 -4.18
C THR A 60 7.73 -9.61 -4.63
N LYS A 61 7.19 -9.65 -5.86
CA LYS A 61 6.48 -8.52 -6.46
C LYS A 61 5.01 -8.85 -6.60
N SER A 62 4.17 -8.16 -5.85
CA SER A 62 2.72 -8.35 -5.87
C SER A 62 2.03 -7.15 -6.50
N HIS A 63 0.98 -7.42 -7.29
CA HIS A 63 0.15 -6.38 -7.90
C HIS A 63 -1.20 -6.35 -7.20
N TYR A 64 -1.63 -5.17 -6.80
CA TYR A 64 -2.88 -4.96 -6.05
C TYR A 64 -3.79 -4.02 -6.84
N ALA A 65 -5.04 -4.42 -7.02
CA ALA A 65 -6.05 -3.58 -7.66
C ALA A 65 -6.47 -2.45 -6.70
N ARG A 66 -6.56 -1.21 -7.20
CA ARG A 66 -6.87 -0.05 -6.37
C ARG A 66 -8.33 0.07 -5.95
N GLU A 67 -9.22 -0.60 -6.68
CA GLU A 67 -10.65 -0.65 -6.36
C GLU A 67 -10.93 -1.46 -5.09
N THR A 68 -10.20 -2.55 -4.89
CA THR A 68 -10.47 -3.52 -3.81
C THR A 68 -9.41 -3.54 -2.72
N THR A 69 -8.30 -2.82 -2.90
CA THR A 69 -7.20 -2.76 -1.93
C THR A 69 -7.09 -1.38 -1.31
N MET A 70 -7.13 -1.34 0.02
CA MET A 70 -6.76 -0.16 0.79
C MET A 70 -5.25 -0.17 1.02
N PHE A 71 -4.59 0.96 0.77
CA PHE A 71 -3.15 1.12 0.99
C PHE A 71 -2.90 2.09 2.13
N GLN A 72 -1.99 1.76 3.04
CA GLN A 72 -1.62 2.61 4.17
C GLN A 72 -0.11 2.70 4.35
N THR A 73 0.37 3.83 4.86
CA THR A 73 1.76 3.99 5.33
C THR A 73 1.73 4.40 6.79
N GLU A 74 2.73 3.96 7.55
CA GLU A 74 3.08 4.62 8.80
C GLU A 74 3.86 5.90 8.44
N LYS A 75 3.50 7.04 9.04
CA LYS A 75 4.07 8.35 8.73
C LYS A 75 4.84 8.91 9.90
#